data_AF-A0A6N4V545-F1
#
_entry.id   AF-A0A6N4V545-F1
#
_cell.length_a   1.000
_cell.length_b   1.000
_cell.length_c   1.000
_cell.angle_alpha   90.00
_cell.angle_beta   90.00
_cell.angle_gamma   90.00
#
_symmetry.space_group_name_H-M   'P 1'
#
loop_
_entity.id
_entity.type
_entity.pdbx_description
1 polymer ?
#
loop_
_entity_poly.entity_id
_entity_poly.type
_entity_poly.pdbx_seq_one_letter_code
_entity_poly.pdbx_strand_id
1 'polypeptide(L)'
;MAVSAPTSAPTTAERIRSACVRADGAMLAVAGGDPTPTPVHHLLDDGSFVVAAPDDGAPGTVLSAIACAGAAGVPAVLEMTDYAPLALREPVRALVWIRGRLRQVPAGELPALLDRVASTDPNPALLQVNSDNSGIGPGSGRDVRLAILRLQIESVVVADATGAESVPPAALLTARPDPFCAMESCWLQHLEAAHHDVVDRLAARLPSTLRRGRVRPLGLDRYGVRLRIESADGDHDVRLPFTRPVDDVTALSQAIRVLMGCPFLNGLRARGA
;
A
#
# COMPACT_ATOMS: atom_id res chain seq x y z
N MET A 1 12.75 3.42 -33.76
CA MET A 1 12.01 3.61 -32.51
C MET A 1 11.54 2.24 -32.06
N ALA A 2 12.16 1.66 -31.03
CA ALA A 2 11.75 0.37 -30.52
C ALA A 2 10.42 0.53 -29.79
N VAL A 3 9.37 -0.12 -30.29
CA VAL A 3 8.10 -0.26 -29.55
C VAL A 3 8.43 -1.09 -28.32
N SER A 4 8.40 -0.46 -27.14
CA SER A 4 8.51 -1.17 -25.87
C SER A 4 7.43 -2.23 -25.83
N ALA A 5 7.80 -3.49 -25.56
CA ALA A 5 6.84 -4.54 -25.29
C ALA A 5 5.89 -4.07 -24.16
N PRO A 6 4.59 -4.39 -24.20
CA PRO A 6 3.69 -4.05 -23.10
C PRO A 6 4.20 -4.71 -21.82
N THR A 7 4.48 -3.91 -20.80
CA THR A 7 4.94 -4.38 -19.50
C THR A 7 3.85 -5.23 -18.85
N SER A 8 4.15 -6.49 -18.55
CA SER A 8 3.20 -7.47 -17.99
C SER A 8 3.14 -7.44 -16.45
N ALA A 9 3.78 -6.46 -15.83
CA ALA A 9 3.89 -6.31 -14.39
C ALA A 9 4.06 -4.82 -14.02
N PRO A 10 3.66 -4.42 -12.80
CA PRO A 10 3.91 -3.08 -12.30
C PRO A 10 5.41 -2.82 -12.13
N THR A 11 5.83 -1.60 -12.41
CA THR A 11 7.16 -1.10 -12.05
C THR A 11 7.32 -1.08 -10.53
N THR A 12 8.57 -1.05 -10.06
CA THR A 12 8.88 -0.96 -8.62
C THR A 12 8.33 0.31 -7.98
N ALA A 13 8.33 1.42 -8.71
CA ALA A 13 7.69 2.66 -8.26
C ALA A 13 6.17 2.51 -8.12
N GLU A 14 5.47 1.91 -9.09
CA GLU A 14 4.03 1.63 -9.01
C GLU A 14 3.69 0.67 -7.86
N ARG A 15 4.53 -0.34 -7.62
CA ARG A 15 4.40 -1.25 -6.46
C ARG A 15 4.47 -0.49 -5.15
N ILE A 16 5.48 0.38 -4.98
CA ILE A 16 5.62 1.22 -3.78
C ILE A 16 4.41 2.14 -3.62
N ARG A 17 4.00 2.86 -4.68
CA ARG A 17 2.84 3.76 -4.63
C ARG A 17 1.58 3.02 -4.20
N SER A 18 1.36 1.81 -4.71
CA SER A 18 0.20 0.99 -4.36
C SER A 18 0.29 0.45 -2.93
N ALA A 19 1.48 0.05 -2.47
CA ALA A 19 1.72 -0.39 -1.10
C ALA A 19 1.45 0.75 -0.10
N CYS A 20 1.87 1.98 -0.40
CA CYS A 20 1.57 3.14 0.45
C CYS A 20 0.06 3.40 0.61
N VAL A 21 -0.74 3.16 -0.43
CA VAL A 21 -2.20 3.33 -0.37
C VAL A 21 -2.86 2.22 0.47
N ARG A 22 -2.31 1.00 0.45
CA ARG A 22 -2.88 -0.16 1.16
C ARG A 22 -2.39 -0.31 2.59
N ALA A 23 -1.26 0.30 2.93
CA ALA A 23 -0.73 0.24 4.28
C ALA A 23 -1.70 0.94 5.24
N ASP A 24 -2.24 0.21 6.21
CA ASP A 24 -3.14 0.74 7.25
C ASP A 24 -2.41 1.67 8.25
N GLY A 25 -1.07 1.69 8.20
CA GLY A 25 -0.23 2.56 9.00
C GLY A 25 1.25 2.32 8.69
N ALA A 26 2.10 3.12 9.30
CA ALA A 26 3.55 3.01 9.15
C ALA A 26 4.25 3.13 10.51
N MET A 27 5.52 2.74 10.55
CA MET A 27 6.40 2.90 11.71
C MET A 27 7.46 3.94 11.39
N LEU A 28 7.56 4.97 12.23
CA LEU A 28 8.55 6.03 12.11
C LEU A 28 9.68 5.79 13.10
N ALA A 29 10.88 5.55 12.60
CA ALA A 29 12.08 5.41 13.40
C ALA A 29 12.97 6.65 13.24
N VAL A 30 13.41 7.21 14.36
CA VAL A 30 14.43 8.28 14.43
C VAL A 30 15.62 7.78 15.25
N ALA A 31 16.81 8.31 14.97
CA ALA A 31 18.00 7.90 15.70
C ALA A 31 17.86 8.16 17.23
N GLY A 32 18.09 7.14 18.04
CA GLY A 32 18.09 7.24 19.50
C GLY A 32 16.71 7.20 20.16
N GLY A 33 15.63 6.95 19.42
CA GLY A 33 14.28 6.73 19.95
C GLY A 33 13.68 5.41 19.48
N ASP A 34 12.61 4.97 20.15
CA ASP A 34 11.88 3.77 19.76
C ASP A 34 11.02 4.01 18.50
N PRO A 35 10.87 3.00 17.61
CA PRO A 35 9.96 3.09 16.47
C PRO A 35 8.55 3.46 16.92
N THR A 36 8.02 4.53 16.36
CA THR A 36 6.74 5.12 16.76
C THR A 36 5.69 4.89 15.67
N PRO A 37 4.49 4.37 15.99
CA PRO A 37 3.44 4.20 15.00
C PRO A 37 2.98 5.57 14.48
N THR A 38 2.80 5.66 13.16
CA THR A 38 2.28 6.85 12.47
C THR A 38 0.99 6.48 11.74
N PRO A 39 -0.17 6.94 12.24
CA PRO A 39 -1.48 6.58 11.67
C PRO A 39 -1.78 7.31 10.35
N VAL A 40 -0.98 8.32 9.99
CA VAL A 40 -1.11 9.08 8.74
C VAL A 40 0.23 9.04 8.02
N HIS A 41 0.22 8.65 6.75
CA HIS A 41 1.34 8.82 5.84
C HIS A 41 0.82 9.25 4.47
N HIS A 42 1.42 10.28 3.87
CA HIS A 42 0.93 10.79 2.59
C HIS A 42 2.08 11.34 1.74
N LEU A 43 2.25 10.83 0.52
CA LEU A 43 3.23 11.36 -0.43
C LEU A 43 2.68 12.62 -1.09
N LEU A 44 3.35 13.75 -0.87
CA LEU A 44 3.03 15.03 -1.50
C LEU A 44 3.61 15.14 -2.92
N ASP A 45 3.07 16.09 -3.68
CA ASP A 45 3.52 16.41 -5.04
C ASP A 45 4.98 16.91 -5.10
N ASP A 46 5.52 17.40 -3.98
CA ASP A 46 6.92 17.85 -3.85
C ASP A 46 7.90 16.70 -3.57
N GLY A 47 7.39 15.47 -3.40
CA GLY A 47 8.20 14.27 -3.16
C GLY A 47 8.56 14.05 -1.70
N SER A 48 7.96 14.80 -0.77
CA SER A 48 8.08 14.54 0.67
C SER A 48 6.87 13.75 1.20
N PHE A 49 7.06 13.03 2.30
CA PHE A 49 5.96 12.41 3.02
C PHE A 49 5.49 13.32 4.16
N VAL A 50 4.18 13.48 4.28
CA VAL A 50 3.54 13.90 5.53
C VAL A 50 3.40 12.68 6.41
N VAL A 51 3.78 12.79 7.68
CA VAL A 51 3.56 11.75 8.69
C VAL A 51 3.00 12.37 9.96
N ALA A 52 2.19 11.61 10.71
CA ALA A 52 1.68 12.02 12.00
C ALA A 52 2.37 11.25 13.13
N ALA A 53 2.96 11.95 14.08
CA ALA A 53 3.59 11.34 15.25
C ALA A 53 2.90 11.79 16.54
N PRO A 54 2.79 10.91 17.55
CA PRO A 54 2.41 11.29 18.91
C PRO A 54 3.18 12.51 19.45
N ASP A 55 2.44 13.47 19.99
CA ASP A 55 2.92 14.62 20.77
C ASP A 55 2.45 14.45 22.22
N ASP A 56 3.19 13.64 22.99
CA ASP A 56 2.95 13.45 24.42
C ASP A 56 3.81 14.38 25.31
N GLY A 57 4.63 15.25 24.69
CA GLY A 57 5.55 16.15 25.37
C GLY A 57 6.68 15.46 26.14
N ALA A 58 6.85 14.14 26.04
CA ALA A 58 7.87 13.40 26.78
C ALA A 58 9.27 13.56 26.16
N PRO A 59 10.35 13.52 26.96
CA PRO A 59 11.71 13.45 26.44
C PRO A 59 11.95 12.11 25.73
N GLY A 60 12.84 12.10 24.72
CA GLY A 60 13.16 10.88 23.95
C GLY A 60 12.18 10.60 22.81
N THR A 61 11.22 11.49 22.57
CA THR A 61 10.23 11.41 21.48
C THR A 61 10.78 11.97 20.17
N VAL A 62 10.10 11.64 19.08
CA VAL A 62 10.36 12.18 17.74
C VAL A 62 10.39 13.72 17.75
N LEU A 63 9.44 14.37 18.43
CA LEU A 63 9.37 15.83 18.49
C LEU A 63 10.55 16.43 19.27
N SER A 64 10.95 15.80 20.38
CA SER A 64 12.11 16.27 21.14
C SER A 64 13.41 16.18 20.31
N ALA A 65 13.57 15.12 19.53
CA ALA A 65 14.71 14.97 18.62
C ALA A 65 14.70 16.06 17.53
N ILE A 66 13.53 16.39 16.97
CA ILE A 66 13.38 17.46 15.97
C ILE A 66 13.71 18.81 16.58
N ALA A 67 13.23 19.09 17.79
CA ALA A 67 13.52 20.34 18.50
C ALA A 67 15.04 20.50 18.73
N CYS A 68 15.73 19.44 19.15
CA CYS A 68 17.18 19.45 19.33
C CYS A 68 17.94 19.65 18.00
N ALA A 69 17.48 19.07 16.90
CA ALA A 69 18.11 19.21 15.59
C ALA A 69 17.83 20.57 14.91
N GLY A 70 16.76 21.27 15.31
CA GLY A 70 16.35 22.53 14.73
C GLY A 70 16.10 22.43 13.21
N ALA A 71 16.55 23.45 12.47
CA ALA A 71 16.32 23.53 11.01
C ALA A 71 17.00 22.42 10.20
N ALA A 72 18.01 21.73 10.75
CA ALA A 72 18.67 20.63 10.06
C ALA A 72 17.71 19.44 9.85
N GLY A 73 16.82 19.20 10.81
CA GLY A 73 15.97 18.01 10.87
C GLY A 73 16.72 16.75 11.30
N VAL A 74 15.96 15.70 11.60
CA VAL A 74 16.49 14.43 12.14
C VAL A 74 16.53 13.37 11.04
N PRO A 75 17.61 12.58 10.91
CA PRO A 75 17.57 11.38 10.08
C PRO A 75 16.46 10.43 10.55
N ALA A 76 15.61 9.99 9.63
CA ALA A 76 14.49 9.12 9.94
C ALA A 76 14.27 8.07 8.86
N VAL A 77 13.65 6.96 9.26
CA VAL A 77 13.15 5.91 8.38
C VAL A 77 11.66 5.72 8.66
N LEU A 78 10.85 5.78 7.61
CA LEU A 78 9.46 5.39 7.61
C LEU A 78 9.34 4.00 7.00
N GLU A 79 8.86 3.03 7.78
CA GLU A 79 8.62 1.66 7.37
C GLU A 79 7.12 1.43 7.18
N MET A 80 6.73 0.90 6.02
CA MET A 80 5.37 0.48 5.71
C MET A 80 5.36 -1.01 5.38
N THR A 81 4.38 -1.73 5.93
CA THR A 81 4.17 -3.14 5.64
C THR A 81 2.87 -3.30 4.86
N ASP A 82 2.98 -3.85 3.65
CA ASP A 82 1.83 -4.22 2.82
C ASP A 82 1.40 -5.63 3.18
N TYR A 83 0.34 -5.76 3.99
CA TYR A 83 -0.25 -7.04 4.36
C TYR A 83 -1.25 -7.53 3.31
N ALA A 84 -1.33 -8.85 3.13
CA ALA A 84 -2.42 -9.47 2.41
C ALA A 84 -3.72 -9.32 3.23
N PRO A 85 -4.86 -9.04 2.58
CA PRO A 85 -6.14 -8.86 3.26
C PRO A 85 -6.78 -10.19 3.72
N LEU A 86 -6.06 -11.31 3.53
CA LEU A 86 -6.48 -12.67 3.87
C LEU A 86 -5.59 -13.21 4.98
N ALA A 87 -6.14 -14.09 5.82
CA ALA A 87 -5.36 -14.90 6.76
C ALA A 87 -4.56 -15.97 5.99
N LEU A 88 -3.38 -15.57 5.51
CA LEU A 88 -2.37 -16.43 4.90
C LEU A 88 -1.35 -16.86 5.95
N ARG A 89 -0.63 -17.97 5.72
CA ARG A 89 0.46 -18.41 6.61
C ARG A 89 1.53 -17.32 6.78
N GLU A 90 1.95 -16.72 5.67
CA GLU A 90 2.80 -15.53 5.62
C GLU A 90 1.95 -14.38 5.05
N PRO A 91 1.53 -13.37 5.82
CA PRO A 91 0.66 -12.32 5.33
C PRO A 91 1.42 -11.17 4.67
N VAL A 92 2.73 -11.02 4.88
CA VAL A 92 3.47 -9.88 4.33
C VAL A 92 3.66 -10.04 2.81
N ARG A 93 3.18 -9.05 2.06
CA ARG A 93 3.35 -8.97 0.59
C ARG A 93 4.55 -8.14 0.20
N ALA A 94 4.81 -7.06 0.93
CA ALA A 94 5.97 -6.20 0.73
C ALA A 94 6.29 -5.40 2.00
N LEU A 95 7.57 -5.04 2.13
CA LEU A 95 8.06 -4.05 3.09
C LEU A 95 8.63 -2.86 2.32
N VAL A 96 8.27 -1.65 2.70
CA VAL A 96 8.74 -0.41 2.08
C VAL A 96 9.46 0.42 3.14
N TRP A 97 10.73 0.76 2.89
CA TRP A 97 11.51 1.68 3.73
C TRP A 97 11.76 2.97 2.98
N ILE A 98 11.42 4.09 3.62
CA ILE A 98 11.63 5.44 3.12
C ILE A 98 12.56 6.14 4.10
N ARG A 99 13.80 6.34 3.70
CA ARG A 99 14.81 7.05 4.49
C ARG A 99 14.89 8.50 4.05
N GLY A 100 15.03 9.40 5.02
CA GLY A 100 15.13 10.82 4.73
C GLY A 100 15.37 11.68 5.96
N ARG A 101 15.03 12.97 5.82
CA ARG A 101 15.12 13.98 6.88
C ARG A 101 13.74 14.38 7.34
N LEU A 102 13.50 14.26 8.63
CA LEU A 102 12.23 14.59 9.27
C LEU A 102 12.29 15.98 9.90
N ARG A 103 11.28 16.80 9.64
CA ARG A 103 11.13 18.17 10.14
C ARG A 103 9.71 18.44 10.60
N GLN A 104 9.56 19.40 11.49
CA GLN A 104 8.24 19.91 11.85
C GLN A 104 7.65 20.74 10.71
N VAL A 105 6.33 20.65 10.51
CA VAL A 105 5.61 21.53 9.60
C VAL A 105 5.35 22.88 10.30
N PRO A 106 5.67 24.03 9.69
CA PRO A 106 5.37 25.33 10.27
C PRO A 106 3.87 25.51 10.52
N ALA A 107 3.50 26.10 11.67
CA ALA A 107 2.10 26.24 12.07
C ALA A 107 1.23 27.00 11.03
N GLY A 108 1.82 27.96 10.31
CA GLY A 108 1.12 28.71 9.25
C GLY A 108 0.81 27.90 7.99
N GLU A 109 1.54 26.80 7.73
CA GLU A 109 1.31 25.90 6.58
C GLU A 109 0.38 24.74 6.91
N LEU A 110 0.18 24.47 8.21
CA LEU A 110 -0.49 23.27 8.69
C LEU A 110 -1.95 23.14 8.23
N PRO A 111 -2.83 24.16 8.30
CA PRO A 111 -4.22 24.01 7.86
C PRO A 111 -4.33 23.65 6.38
N ALA A 112 -3.61 24.37 5.51
CA ALA A 112 -3.61 24.09 4.06
C ALA A 112 -3.02 22.71 3.73
N LEU A 113 -2.05 22.25 4.52
CA LEU A 113 -1.51 20.89 4.37
C LEU A 113 -2.53 19.83 4.76
N LEU A 114 -3.22 20.00 5.90
CA LEU A 114 -4.25 19.08 6.37
C LEU A 114 -5.41 18.98 5.38
N ASP A 115 -5.91 20.11 4.87
CA ASP A 115 -6.99 20.14 3.87
C ASP A 115 -6.60 19.37 2.61
N ARG A 116 -5.36 19.57 2.13
CA ARG A 116 -4.84 18.86 0.96
C ARG A 116 -4.74 17.36 1.21
N VAL A 117 -4.19 16.92 2.34
CA VAL A 117 -4.10 15.49 2.67
C VAL A 117 -5.50 14.88 2.78
N ALA A 118 -6.39 15.51 3.54
CA ALA A 118 -7.77 15.03 3.74
C ALA A 118 -8.59 14.94 2.45
N SER A 119 -8.32 15.81 1.46
CA SER A 119 -8.99 15.77 0.17
C SER A 119 -8.68 14.51 -0.65
N THR A 120 -7.55 13.86 -0.39
CA THR A 120 -7.08 12.68 -1.13
C THR A 120 -7.18 11.41 -0.27
N ASP A 121 -6.87 11.53 1.02
CA ASP A 121 -6.92 10.45 2.00
C ASP A 121 -7.61 10.95 3.30
N PRO A 122 -8.95 10.81 3.40
CA PRO A 122 -9.72 11.29 4.54
C PRO A 122 -9.53 10.37 5.76
N ASN A 123 -8.38 10.50 6.42
CA ASN A 123 -8.01 9.70 7.58
C ASN A 123 -8.52 10.34 8.89
N PRO A 124 -9.28 9.63 9.73
CA PRO A 124 -9.83 10.19 10.98
C PRO A 124 -8.76 10.64 11.98
N ALA A 125 -7.54 10.09 11.93
CA ALA A 125 -6.44 10.52 12.79
C ALA A 125 -6.03 11.99 12.55
N LEU A 126 -6.35 12.57 11.39
CA LEU A 126 -6.11 13.99 11.11
C LEU A 126 -6.85 14.92 12.09
N LEU A 127 -7.98 14.46 12.66
CA LEU A 127 -8.73 15.23 13.65
C LEU A 127 -7.97 15.40 14.97
N GLN A 128 -7.00 14.53 15.27
CA GLN A 128 -6.22 14.54 16.51
C GLN A 128 -5.06 15.55 16.50
N VAL A 129 -4.81 16.24 15.38
CA VAL A 129 -3.65 17.14 15.23
C VAL A 129 -3.79 18.42 16.07
N ASN A 130 -5.01 18.93 16.16
CA ASN A 130 -5.36 20.12 16.92
C ASN A 130 -6.29 19.81 18.10
N SER A 131 -6.43 18.54 18.47
CA SER A 131 -7.24 18.18 19.64
C SER A 131 -6.61 18.78 20.89
N ASP A 132 -7.33 19.69 21.53
CA ASP A 132 -7.06 20.07 22.89
C ASP A 132 -7.30 18.84 23.77
N ASN A 133 -6.39 18.56 24.70
CA ASN A 133 -6.46 17.43 25.65
C ASN A 133 -7.63 17.59 26.67
N SER A 134 -8.61 18.44 26.37
CA SER A 134 -9.87 18.60 27.10
C SER A 134 -10.77 17.40 26.82
N GLY A 135 -10.42 16.27 27.43
CA GLY A 135 -11.23 15.06 27.42
C GLY A 135 -12.63 15.32 27.98
N ILE A 136 -13.61 15.49 27.09
CA ILE A 136 -15.04 15.34 27.40
C ILE A 136 -15.71 14.64 26.20
N GLY A 137 -15.54 13.32 26.14
CA GLY A 137 -16.29 12.43 25.25
C GLY A 137 -16.13 10.97 25.72
N PRO A 138 -17.23 10.22 25.96
CA PRO A 138 -17.12 8.86 26.48
C PRO A 138 -16.88 7.87 25.34
N GLY A 139 -15.67 7.29 25.25
CA GLY A 139 -15.42 6.17 24.34
C GLY A 139 -13.96 5.89 23.97
N SER A 140 -13.20 5.29 24.90
CA SER A 140 -11.98 4.48 24.71
C SER A 140 -10.72 5.09 24.07
N GLY A 141 -9.66 5.17 24.88
CA GLY A 141 -8.28 5.42 24.43
C GLY A 141 -7.82 6.82 24.80
N ARG A 142 -6.59 6.94 25.32
CA ARG A 142 -5.94 8.23 25.58
C ARG A 142 -5.93 8.98 24.24
N ASP A 143 -6.64 10.10 24.11
CA ASP A 143 -6.57 10.94 22.90
C ASP A 143 -5.14 11.48 22.81
N VAL A 144 -4.29 10.76 22.06
CA VAL A 144 -2.90 11.15 21.85
C VAL A 144 -2.92 12.24 20.81
N ARG A 145 -2.59 13.46 21.22
CA ARG A 145 -2.39 14.57 20.29
C ARG A 145 -1.34 14.16 19.25
N LEU A 146 -1.61 14.46 17.98
CA LEU A 146 -0.68 14.17 16.90
C LEU A 146 -0.01 15.45 16.42
N ALA A 147 1.28 15.39 16.10
CA ALA A 147 1.97 16.43 15.36
C ALA A 147 2.19 15.99 13.92
N ILE A 148 1.95 16.90 12.99
CA ILE A 148 2.25 16.69 11.58
C ILE A 148 3.69 17.07 11.29
N LEU A 149 4.41 16.12 10.71
CA LEU A 149 5.81 16.21 10.35
C LEU A 149 5.98 15.99 8.84
N ARG A 150 7.05 16.53 8.28
CA ARG A 150 7.42 16.35 6.88
C ARG A 150 8.74 15.59 6.79
N LEU A 151 8.74 14.48 6.07
CA LEU A 151 9.90 13.66 5.74
C LEU A 151 10.36 13.97 4.31
N GLN A 152 11.47 14.68 4.16
CA GLN A 152 12.14 14.83 2.85
C GLN A 152 12.84 13.52 2.49
N ILE A 153 12.42 12.88 1.39
CA ILE A 153 12.92 11.56 0.98
C ILE A 153 14.34 11.68 0.41
N GLU A 154 15.23 10.81 0.87
CA GLU A 154 16.57 10.62 0.29
C GLU A 154 16.69 9.29 -0.46
N SER A 155 16.06 8.22 0.03
CA SER A 155 16.03 6.92 -0.64
C SER A 155 14.80 6.11 -0.29
N VAL A 156 14.29 5.34 -1.25
CA VAL A 156 13.18 4.40 -1.04
C VAL A 156 13.59 3.01 -1.47
N VAL A 157 13.30 2.01 -0.64
CA VAL A 157 13.54 0.59 -0.91
C VAL A 157 12.25 -0.17 -0.69
N VAL A 158 11.97 -1.13 -1.57
CA VAL A 158 10.92 -2.13 -1.36
C VAL A 158 11.55 -3.51 -1.36
N ALA A 159 11.08 -4.39 -0.47
CA ALA A 159 11.38 -5.81 -0.50
C ALA A 159 10.08 -6.60 -0.59
N ASP A 160 10.01 -7.55 -1.52
CA ASP A 160 8.91 -8.51 -1.66
C ASP A 160 9.42 -9.86 -2.17
N ALA A 161 8.50 -10.73 -2.61
CA ALA A 161 8.82 -12.05 -3.14
C ALA A 161 9.75 -12.04 -4.37
N THR A 162 9.95 -10.89 -5.02
CA THR A 162 10.88 -10.73 -6.16
C THR A 162 12.29 -10.28 -5.74
N GLY A 163 12.50 -9.97 -4.46
CA GLY A 163 13.74 -9.43 -3.93
C GLY A 163 13.59 -7.99 -3.42
N ALA A 164 14.73 -7.33 -3.20
CA ALA A 164 14.78 -5.94 -2.74
C ALA A 164 15.32 -5.01 -3.84
N GLU A 165 14.65 -3.87 -4.04
CA GLU A 165 15.02 -2.89 -5.04
C GLU A 165 14.85 -1.46 -4.52
N SER A 166 15.80 -0.58 -4.86
CA SER A 166 15.74 0.84 -4.55
C SER A 166 15.16 1.64 -5.72
N VAL A 167 14.35 2.64 -5.43
CA VAL A 167 13.75 3.54 -6.42
C VAL A 167 14.18 4.99 -6.15
N PRO A 168 14.61 5.75 -7.16
CA PRO A 168 14.91 7.17 -6.97
C PRO A 168 13.62 7.96 -6.68
N PRO A 169 13.65 9.00 -5.83
CA PRO A 169 12.45 9.78 -5.48
C PRO A 169 11.69 10.33 -6.68
N ALA A 170 12.39 10.73 -7.74
CA ALA A 170 11.77 11.22 -8.98
C ALA A 170 10.89 10.15 -9.67
N ALA A 171 11.32 8.88 -9.68
CA ALA A 171 10.52 7.80 -10.25
C ALA A 171 9.25 7.56 -9.42
N LEU A 172 9.37 7.63 -8.08
CA LEU A 172 8.22 7.51 -7.19
C LEU A 172 7.19 8.61 -7.45
N LEU A 173 7.63 9.84 -7.65
CA LEU A 173 6.77 10.99 -7.98
C LEU A 173 6.02 10.81 -9.31
N THR A 174 6.71 10.30 -10.33
CA THR A 174 6.11 10.09 -11.67
C THR A 174 5.16 8.91 -11.73
N ALA A 175 5.34 7.91 -10.87
CA ALA A 175 4.50 6.73 -10.82
C ALA A 175 3.14 7.06 -10.19
N ARG A 176 2.11 6.31 -10.60
CA ARG A 176 0.78 6.34 -9.96
C ARG A 176 0.54 5.03 -9.23
N PRO A 177 -0.22 5.03 -8.12
CA PRO A 177 -0.70 3.77 -7.56
C PRO A 177 -1.57 3.04 -8.59
N ASP A 178 -1.63 1.72 -8.48
CA ASP A 178 -2.51 0.90 -9.30
C ASP A 178 -3.97 1.36 -9.15
N PRO A 179 -4.75 1.48 -10.24
CA PRO A 179 -6.13 1.99 -10.16
C PRO A 179 -7.05 1.13 -9.29
N PHE A 180 -6.69 -0.12 -9.02
CA PHE A 180 -7.48 -1.04 -8.23
C PHE A 180 -7.01 -1.19 -6.78
N CYS A 181 -5.91 -0.56 -6.38
CA CYS A 181 -5.29 -0.80 -5.06
C CYS A 181 -6.25 -0.55 -3.87
N ALA A 182 -7.14 0.44 -3.97
CA ALA A 182 -8.12 0.75 -2.93
C ALA A 182 -9.25 -0.30 -2.81
N MET A 183 -9.59 -1.00 -3.90
CA MET A 183 -10.67 -1.98 -3.94
C MET A 183 -10.16 -3.43 -3.80
N GLU A 184 -8.87 -3.65 -4.09
CA GLU A 184 -8.20 -4.95 -4.11
C GLU A 184 -8.52 -5.77 -2.85
N SER A 185 -8.41 -5.15 -1.66
CA SER A 185 -8.62 -5.85 -0.40
C SER A 185 -9.99 -6.50 -0.28
N CYS A 186 -11.05 -5.74 -0.57
CA CYS A 186 -12.43 -6.22 -0.55
C CYS A 186 -12.65 -7.32 -1.59
N TRP A 187 -12.06 -7.17 -2.79
CA TRP A 187 -12.18 -8.19 -3.84
C TRP A 187 -11.49 -9.50 -3.49
N LEU A 188 -10.28 -9.47 -2.92
CA LEU A 188 -9.58 -10.68 -2.51
C LEU A 188 -10.33 -11.41 -1.39
N GLN A 189 -10.85 -10.67 -0.41
CA GLN A 189 -11.68 -11.22 0.66
C GLN A 189 -12.97 -11.85 0.11
N HIS A 190 -13.63 -11.18 -0.83
CA HIS A 190 -14.83 -11.70 -1.47
C HIS A 190 -14.55 -12.96 -2.29
N LEU A 191 -13.45 -12.99 -3.05
CA LEU A 191 -13.02 -14.17 -3.81
C LEU A 191 -12.78 -15.37 -2.89
N GLU A 192 -12.09 -15.16 -1.76
CA GLU A 192 -11.82 -16.20 -0.77
C GLU A 192 -13.09 -16.68 -0.07
N ALA A 193 -14.05 -15.80 0.23
CA ALA A 193 -15.24 -16.17 0.99
C ALA A 193 -16.38 -16.76 0.15
N ALA A 194 -16.51 -16.34 -1.12
CA ALA A 194 -17.71 -16.62 -1.92
C ALA A 194 -17.44 -17.26 -3.29
N HIS A 195 -16.21 -17.21 -3.81
CA HIS A 195 -15.91 -17.61 -5.20
C HIS A 195 -14.74 -18.58 -5.30
N HIS A 196 -14.78 -19.66 -4.51
CA HIS A 196 -13.81 -20.75 -4.63
C HIS A 196 -13.75 -21.35 -6.04
N ASP A 197 -14.87 -21.39 -6.77
CA ASP A 197 -14.91 -21.91 -8.14
C ASP A 197 -14.09 -21.06 -9.13
N VAL A 198 -13.98 -19.75 -8.89
CA VAL A 198 -13.11 -18.85 -9.66
C VAL A 198 -11.65 -19.14 -9.34
N VAL A 199 -11.31 -19.30 -8.06
CA VAL A 199 -9.95 -19.63 -7.62
C VAL A 199 -9.50 -20.98 -8.19
N ASP A 200 -10.37 -21.99 -8.20
CA ASP A 200 -10.08 -23.31 -8.76
C ASP A 200 -9.81 -23.26 -10.27
N ARG A 201 -10.58 -22.45 -11.01
CA ARG A 201 -10.34 -22.24 -12.45
C ARG A 201 -9.02 -21.53 -12.72
N LEU A 202 -8.66 -20.55 -11.91
CA LEU A 202 -7.36 -19.89 -12.00
C LEU A 202 -6.23 -20.85 -11.63
N ALA A 203 -6.41 -21.68 -10.60
CA ALA A 203 -5.47 -22.71 -10.18
C ALA A 203 -5.21 -23.76 -11.28
N ALA A 204 -6.22 -24.07 -12.09
CA ALA A 204 -6.07 -24.96 -13.25
C ALA A 204 -5.09 -24.42 -14.31
N ARG A 205 -4.77 -23.11 -14.29
CA ARG A 205 -3.77 -22.48 -15.17
C ARG A 205 -2.33 -22.64 -14.68
N LEU A 206 -2.14 -23.05 -13.43
CA LEU A 206 -0.81 -23.25 -12.85
C LEU A 206 -0.14 -24.51 -13.45
N PRO A 207 1.21 -24.59 -13.46
CA PRO A 207 1.93 -25.83 -13.73
C PRO A 207 1.46 -26.96 -12.82
N SER A 208 1.39 -28.20 -13.33
CA SER A 208 0.86 -29.36 -12.58
C SER A 208 1.60 -29.64 -11.27
N THR A 209 2.89 -29.29 -11.19
CA THR A 209 3.72 -29.43 -9.98
C THR A 209 3.24 -28.53 -8.84
N LEU A 210 2.69 -27.35 -9.14
CA LEU A 210 2.22 -26.36 -8.16
C LEU A 210 0.74 -26.56 -7.76
N ARG A 211 0.02 -27.49 -8.38
CA ARG A 211 -1.42 -27.72 -8.10
C ARG A 211 -1.69 -28.55 -6.85
N ARG A 212 -0.66 -29.01 -6.14
CA ARG A 212 -0.82 -29.89 -4.96
C ARG A 212 -1.05 -29.13 -3.66
N GLY A 213 -0.70 -27.83 -3.60
CA GLY A 213 -0.93 -26.99 -2.43
C GLY A 213 -2.28 -26.28 -2.47
N ARG A 214 -2.66 -25.66 -1.35
CA ARG A 214 -3.87 -24.85 -1.25
C ARG A 214 -3.63 -23.52 -1.96
N VAL A 215 -4.40 -23.24 -3.02
CA VAL A 215 -4.27 -22.01 -3.80
C VAL A 215 -5.14 -20.91 -3.18
N ARG A 216 -4.53 -19.75 -2.93
CA ARG A 216 -5.15 -18.59 -2.29
C ARG A 216 -4.93 -17.33 -3.14
N PRO A 217 -5.89 -16.41 -3.25
CA PRO A 217 -5.64 -15.09 -3.81
C PRO A 217 -4.60 -14.33 -2.98
N LEU A 218 -3.66 -13.63 -3.62
CA LEU A 218 -2.63 -12.83 -2.93
C LEU A 218 -2.67 -11.36 -3.35
N GLY A 219 -2.96 -11.10 -4.62
CA GLY A 219 -2.97 -9.76 -5.17
C GLY A 219 -3.73 -9.68 -6.49
N LEU A 220 -4.21 -8.49 -6.81
CA LEU A 220 -4.82 -8.14 -8.06
C LEU A 220 -4.46 -6.70 -8.41
N ASP A 221 -3.93 -6.52 -9.60
CA ASP A 221 -3.53 -5.22 -10.14
C ASP A 221 -3.89 -5.15 -11.63
N ARG A 222 -3.68 -3.99 -12.26
CA ARG A 222 -4.00 -3.76 -13.67
C ARG A 222 -3.31 -4.69 -14.65
N TYR A 223 -2.27 -5.40 -14.23
CA TYR A 223 -1.48 -6.28 -15.06
C TYR A 223 -1.80 -7.76 -14.83
N GLY A 224 -2.59 -8.15 -13.82
CA GLY A 224 -2.90 -9.56 -13.57
C GLY A 224 -3.27 -9.91 -12.13
N VAL A 225 -3.38 -11.22 -11.90
CA VAL A 225 -3.71 -11.83 -10.59
C VAL A 225 -2.47 -12.52 -10.01
N ARG A 226 -2.20 -12.34 -8.72
CA ARG A 226 -1.21 -13.09 -7.96
C ARG A 226 -1.92 -14.11 -7.06
N LEU A 227 -1.42 -15.34 -7.07
CA LEU A 227 -1.88 -16.44 -6.24
C LEU A 227 -0.74 -16.95 -5.37
N ARG A 228 -1.05 -17.33 -4.13
CA ARG A 228 -0.16 -18.05 -3.24
C ARG A 228 -0.58 -19.50 -3.17
N ILE A 229 0.39 -20.41 -3.32
CA ILE A 229 0.20 -21.84 -3.15
C ILE A 229 0.82 -22.22 -1.81
N GLU A 230 -0.02 -22.52 -0.83
CA GLU A 230 0.39 -22.97 0.50
C GLU A 230 0.60 -24.50 0.47
N SER A 231 1.86 -24.94 0.56
CA SER A 231 2.24 -26.36 0.54
C SER A 231 3.09 -26.75 1.75
N ALA A 232 3.27 -28.06 1.94
CA ALA A 232 4.12 -28.60 3.00
C ALA A 232 5.60 -28.20 2.84
N ASP A 233 6.08 -28.08 1.59
CA ASP A 233 7.47 -27.73 1.27
C ASP A 233 7.74 -26.22 1.31
N GLY A 234 6.69 -25.40 1.47
CA GLY A 234 6.78 -23.93 1.51
C GLY A 234 5.67 -23.24 0.73
N ASP A 235 5.62 -21.91 0.87
CA ASP A 235 4.72 -21.05 0.11
C ASP A 235 5.36 -20.64 -1.21
N HIS A 236 4.56 -20.66 -2.27
CA HIS A 236 5.01 -20.27 -3.61
C HIS A 236 4.04 -19.26 -4.22
N ASP A 237 4.57 -18.14 -4.71
CA ASP A 237 3.78 -17.12 -5.37
C ASP A 237 3.86 -17.26 -6.89
N VAL A 238 2.70 -17.22 -7.54
CA VAL A 238 2.59 -17.26 -9.00
C VAL A 238 1.75 -16.10 -9.49
N ARG A 239 2.24 -15.45 -10.54
CA ARG A 239 1.52 -14.39 -11.25
C ARG A 239 0.88 -14.95 -12.52
N LEU A 240 -0.40 -14.67 -12.69
CA LEU A 240 -1.17 -14.90 -13.92
C LEU A 240 -1.36 -13.55 -14.62
N PRO A 241 -0.54 -13.22 -15.64
CA PRO A 241 -0.60 -11.92 -16.30
C PRO A 241 -1.81 -11.81 -17.22
N PHE A 242 -2.42 -10.63 -17.27
CA PHE A 242 -3.36 -10.28 -18.33
C PHE A 242 -2.64 -10.10 -19.66
N THR A 243 -3.38 -10.25 -20.77
CA THR A 243 -2.83 -10.06 -22.13
C THR A 243 -2.45 -8.60 -22.40
N ARG A 244 -3.10 -7.66 -21.72
CA ARG A 244 -2.83 -6.22 -21.74
C ARG A 244 -3.24 -5.61 -20.40
N PRO A 245 -2.66 -4.46 -20.02
CA PRO A 245 -3.12 -3.71 -18.86
C PRO A 245 -4.61 -3.33 -18.98
N VAL A 246 -5.28 -3.24 -17.83
CA VAL A 246 -6.70 -2.88 -17.72
C VAL A 246 -6.88 -1.71 -16.75
N ASP A 247 -7.68 -0.71 -17.11
CA ASP A 247 -7.76 0.54 -16.34
C ASP A 247 -9.14 0.79 -15.72
N ASP A 248 -10.09 -0.12 -15.95
CA ASP A 248 -11.44 -0.07 -15.40
C ASP A 248 -11.96 -1.46 -15.03
N VAL A 249 -13.01 -1.49 -14.21
CA VAL A 249 -13.62 -2.71 -13.65
C VAL A 249 -14.21 -3.61 -14.74
N THR A 250 -14.68 -3.04 -15.86
CA THR A 250 -15.27 -3.79 -16.97
C THR A 250 -14.20 -4.58 -17.69
N ALA A 251 -13.09 -3.92 -18.03
CA ALA A 251 -11.93 -4.52 -18.65
C ALA A 251 -11.28 -5.57 -17.72
N LEU A 252 -11.20 -5.30 -16.42
CA LEU A 252 -10.73 -6.24 -15.41
C LEU A 252 -11.58 -7.52 -15.38
N SER A 253 -12.90 -7.37 -15.32
CA SER A 253 -13.84 -8.51 -15.34
C SER A 253 -13.69 -9.35 -16.62
N GLN A 254 -13.48 -8.71 -17.76
CA GLN A 254 -13.22 -9.39 -19.03
C GLN A 254 -11.88 -10.14 -19.00
N ALA A 255 -10.82 -9.52 -18.49
CA ALA A 255 -9.49 -10.12 -18.41
C ALA A 255 -9.45 -11.35 -17.49
N ILE A 256 -10.13 -11.31 -16.34
CA ILE A 256 -10.26 -12.47 -15.44
C ILE A 256 -11.01 -13.62 -16.13
N ARG A 257 -12.09 -13.35 -16.86
CA ARG A 257 -12.80 -14.38 -17.64
C ARG A 257 -11.92 -15.04 -18.69
N VAL A 258 -11.10 -14.25 -19.38
CA VAL A 258 -10.12 -14.77 -20.35
C VAL A 258 -9.09 -15.66 -19.65
N LEU A 259 -8.57 -15.26 -18.49
CA LEU A 259 -7.64 -16.10 -17.71
C LEU A 259 -8.23 -17.45 -17.31
N MET A 260 -9.51 -17.48 -16.92
CA MET A 260 -10.23 -18.70 -16.57
C MET A 260 -10.52 -19.61 -17.77
N GLY A 261 -10.17 -19.21 -18.99
CA GLY A 261 -10.46 -19.98 -20.21
C GLY A 261 -11.91 -19.85 -20.69
N CYS A 262 -12.62 -18.79 -20.29
CA CYS A 262 -13.94 -18.45 -20.81
C CYS A 262 -13.82 -17.38 -21.92
N PRO A 263 -13.71 -17.77 -23.20
CA PRO A 263 -13.53 -16.82 -24.31
C PRO A 263 -14.81 -16.06 -24.71
N PHE A 264 -15.93 -16.22 -23.99
CA PHE A 264 -17.16 -15.50 -24.30
C PHE A 264 -17.04 -14.02 -23.88
N LEU A 265 -16.52 -13.21 -24.81
CA LEU A 265 -16.28 -11.77 -24.66
C LEU A 265 -17.57 -10.92 -24.74
N ASN A 266 -18.73 -11.53 -24.99
CA ASN A 266 -20.02 -10.85 -25.09
C ASN A 266 -21.05 -11.55 -24.18
N GLY A 267 -21.80 -10.75 -23.43
CA GLY A 267 -22.90 -11.23 -22.59
C GLY A 267 -23.86 -12.13 -23.36
N LEU A 268 -24.47 -13.06 -22.64
CA LEU A 268 -25.48 -13.99 -23.15
C LEU A 268 -26.50 -13.22 -24.00
N ARG A 269 -26.42 -13.34 -25.33
CA ARG A 269 -27.52 -12.93 -26.20
C ARG A 269 -28.67 -13.88 -25.88
N ALA A 270 -29.74 -13.34 -25.32
CA ALA A 270 -31.01 -14.04 -25.25
C ALA A 270 -31.33 -14.54 -26.66
N ARG A 271 -31.46 -15.86 -26.83
CA ARG A 271 -32.04 -16.43 -28.04
C ARG A 271 -33.47 -15.92 -28.10
N GLY A 272 -33.77 -15.23 -29.21
CA GLY A 272 -35.11 -14.71 -29.48
C GLY A 272 -36.15 -15.83 -29.40
N ALA A 273 -37.31 -15.43 -28.89
CA ALA A 273 -38.59 -16.04 -29.18
C ALA A 273 -39.35 -15.07 -30.09
#